data_AF-A0A2I1FZZ3-F1
#
_entry.id   AF-A0A2I1FZZ3-F1
#
_cell.length_a   1.000
_cell.length_b   1.000
_cell.length_c   1.000
_cell.angle_alpha   90.00
_cell.angle_beta   90.00
_cell.angle_gamma   90.00
#
_symmetry.space_group_name_H-M   'P 1'
#
loop_
_entity.id
_entity.type
_entity.pdbx_description
1 polymer ?
#
loop_
_entity_poly.entity_id
_entity_poly.type
_entity_poly.pdbx_seq_one_letter_code
_entity_poly.pdbx_strand_id
1 'polypeptide(L)' 'FYTEIDELQNHGINSSDIVKLKSAGICTVRAIHMTTRRNLCKIKGLSEAKVDKLKETACKL' A
#
# COMPACT_ATOMS: atom_id res chain seq x y z
N PHE A 1 10.55 -1.60 -15.62
CA PHE A 1 10.53 -2.31 -14.34
C PHE A 1 9.41 -1.75 -13.48
N TYR A 2 8.51 -2.61 -13.00
CA TYR A 2 7.49 -2.24 -12.03
C TYR A 2 7.71 -3.08 -10.78
N THR A 3 7.51 -2.46 -9.63
CA THR A 3 7.58 -3.15 -8.34
C THR A 3 6.17 -3.48 -7.90
N GLU A 4 5.94 -4.75 -7.59
CA GLU A 4 4.64 -5.24 -7.12
C GLU A 4 4.42 -4.89 -5.65
N ILE A 5 3.17 -4.76 -5.24
CA ILE A 5 2.86 -4.49 -3.82
C ILE A 5 3.25 -5.65 -2.90
N ASP A 6 3.50 -6.83 -3.45
CA ASP A 6 3.98 -8.00 -2.71
C ASP A 6 5.37 -7.74 -2.09
N GLU A 7 6.20 -6.91 -2.72
CA GLU A 7 7.52 -6.56 -2.17
C GLU A 7 7.42 -5.74 -0.87
N LEU A 8 6.31 -5.01 -0.67
CA LEU A 8 6.04 -4.35 0.62
C LEU A 8 5.82 -5.36 1.75
N GLN A 9 5.44 -6.60 1.45
CA GLN A 9 5.28 -7.65 2.45
C GLN A 9 6.62 -7.96 3.13
N ASN A 10 7.70 -8.01 2.35
CA ASN A 10 9.06 -8.22 2.87
C ASN A 10 9.56 -7.05 3.73
N HIS A 11 8.99 -5.86 3.54
CA HIS A 11 9.28 -4.67 4.34
C HIS A 11 8.38 -4.54 5.59
N GLY A 12 7.63 -5.58 5.94
CA GLY A 12 6.82 -5.63 7.16
C GLY A 12 5.43 -5.01 7.04
N ILE A 13 4.89 -4.90 5.82
CA ILE A 13 3.46 -4.66 5.60
C ILE A 13 2.71 -6.00 5.66
N ASN A 14 1.60 -6.05 6.40
CA ASN A 14 0.80 -7.26 6.50
C ASN A 14 0.17 -7.64 5.15
N SER A 15 0.18 -8.94 4.84
CA SER A 15 -0.50 -9.53 3.68
C SER A 15 -1.98 -9.14 3.60
N SER A 16 -2.66 -9.02 4.75
CA SER A 16 -4.06 -8.60 4.79
C SER A 16 -4.28 -7.17 4.29
N ASP A 17 -3.31 -6.27 4.47
CA ASP A 17 -3.39 -4.90 3.97
C ASP A 17 -3.06 -4.85 2.46
N ILE A 18 -2.14 -5.70 1.99
CA ILE A 18 -1.85 -5.92 0.56
C ILE A 18 -3.09 -6.44 -0.19
N VAL A 19 -3.80 -7.43 0.36
CA VAL A 19 -5.04 -7.95 -0.23
C VAL A 19 -6.12 -6.86 -0.35
N LYS A 20 -6.25 -6.01 0.67
CA LYS A 20 -7.20 -4.86 0.63
C LYS A 20 -6.81 -3.83 -0.43
N LEU A 21 -5.52 -3.54 -0.57
CA LEU A 21 -5.02 -2.65 -1.63
C LEU A 21 -5.31 -3.23 -3.01
N LYS A 22 -5.07 -4.53 -3.20
CA LYS A 22 -5.35 -5.25 -4.44
C LYS A 22 -6.85 -5.25 -4.76
N SER A 23 -7.69 -5.44 -3.75
CA SER A 23 -9.15 -5.32 -3.85
C SER A 23 -9.61 -3.90 -4.20
N ALA A 24 -8.86 -2.88 -3.76
CA ALA A 24 -9.06 -1.48 -4.16
C ALA A 24 -8.47 -1.15 -5.54
N GLY A 25 -7.88 -2.11 -6.26
CA GLY A 25 -7.29 -1.93 -7.59
C GLY A 25 -5.82 -1.46 -7.59
N ILE A 26 -5.17 -1.44 -6.42
CA ILE A 26 -3.77 -1.04 -6.26
C ILE A 26 -2.91 -2.30 -6.24
N CYS A 27 -2.19 -2.58 -7.33
CA CYS A 27 -1.36 -3.79 -7.46
C CYS A 27 0.15 -3.49 -7.57
N THR A 28 0.55 -2.22 -7.68
CA THR A 28 1.96 -1.83 -7.84
C THR A 28 2.36 -0.72 -6.86
N VAL A 29 3.66 -0.64 -6.54
CA VAL A 29 4.23 0.44 -5.69
C VAL A 29 3.93 1.81 -6.31
N ARG A 30 4.04 1.92 -7.65
CA ARG A 30 3.69 3.13 -8.39
C ARG A 30 2.24 3.56 -8.16
N ALA A 31 1.30 2.61 -8.12
CA ALA A 31 -0.09 2.91 -7.82
C ALA A 31 -0.26 3.47 -6.39
N ILE A 32 0.52 2.99 -5.40
CA ILE A 32 0.53 3.53 -4.04
C ILE A 32 1.05 4.98 -4.02
N HIS A 33 2.11 5.28 -4.77
CA HIS A 33 2.62 6.66 -4.88
C HIS A 33 1.60 7.60 -5.51
N MET A 34 1.00 7.19 -6.62
CA MET A 34 -0.04 7.93 -7.36
C MET A 34 -1.32 8.12 -6.54
N THR A 35 -1.61 7.20 -5.63
CA THR A 35 -2.80 7.26 -4.78
C THR A 35 -2.55 8.18 -3.58
N THR A 36 -3.50 9.09 -3.32
CA THR A 36 -3.40 10.00 -2.17
C THR A 36 -3.70 9.26 -0.86
N ARG A 37 -3.14 9.75 0.25
CA ARG A 37 -3.38 9.19 1.60
C ARG A 37 -4.86 9.08 1.93
N ARG A 38 -5.67 10.06 1.49
CA ARG A 38 -7.14 10.05 1.63
C ARG A 38 -7.79 8.84 0.97
N ASN A 39 -7.37 8.47 -0.24
CA ASN A 39 -7.98 7.35 -0.94
C ASN A 39 -7.58 6.01 -0.32
N LEU A 40 -6.33 5.89 0.15
CA LEU A 40 -5.87 4.73 0.91
C LEU A 40 -6.62 4.58 2.25
N CYS A 41 -6.91 5.69 2.93
CA CYS A 41 -7.67 5.71 4.18
C CYS A 41 -9.17 5.36 3.97
N LYS A 42 -9.71 5.54 2.77
CA LYS A 42 -11.08 5.10 2.44
C LYS A 42 -11.21 3.57 2.36
N ILE A 43 -10.10 2.85 2.23
CA ILE A 43 -10.12 1.39 2.17
C ILE A 43 -10.50 0.84 3.54
N LYS A 44 -11.61 0.11 3.59
CA LYS A 44 -12.19 -0.37 4.84
C LYS A 44 -11.21 -1.28 5.58
N GLY A 45 -10.88 -0.92 6.81
CA GLY A 45 -9.92 -1.67 7.65
C GLY A 45 -8.45 -1.33 7.42
N LEU A 46 -8.14 -0.25 6.71
CA LEU A 46 -6.84 0.44 6.76
C LEU A 46 -6.95 1.64 7.71
N SER A 47 -6.02 1.73 8.66
CA SER A 47 -5.92 2.87 9.59
C SER A 47 -4.86 3.86 9.08
N GLU A 48 -4.93 5.13 9.47
CA GLU A 48 -3.97 6.16 9.07
C GLU A 48 -2.52 5.76 9.37
N ALA A 49 -2.28 5.12 10.52
CA ALA A 49 -0.95 4.61 10.88
C ALA A 49 -0.41 3.57 9.88
N LYS A 50 -1.29 2.72 9.33
CA LYS A 50 -0.90 1.72 8.32
C LYS A 50 -0.63 2.38 6.97
N VAL A 51 -1.44 3.36 6.59
CA VAL A 51 -1.28 4.12 5.35
C VAL A 51 0.03 4.90 5.35
N ASP A 52 0.40 5.49 6.48
CA ASP A 52 1.66 6.22 6.61
C ASP A 52 2.87 5.28 6.47
N LYS A 53 2.84 4.13 7.18
CA LYS A 53 3.87 3.08 7.07
C LYS A 53 3.98 2.53 5.65
N LEU A 54 2.85 2.31 4.97
CA LEU A 54 2.81 1.88 3.57
C LEU A 54 3.47 2.91 2.64
N LYS A 55 3.14 4.19 2.80
CA LYS A 55 3.73 5.29 2.03
C LYS A 55 5.22 5.43 2.28
N GLU A 56 5.68 5.29 3.53
CA GLU A 56 7.10 5.29 3.87
C GLU A 56 7.84 4.12 3.21
N THR A 57 7.30 2.91 3.31
CA THR A 57 7.89 1.71 2.70
C THR A 57 7.92 1.84 1.19
N ALA A 58 6.81 2.26 0.57
CA ALA A 58 6.75 2.53 -0.86
C ALA A 58 7.73 3.64 -1.28
N CYS A 59 8.04 4.63 -0.44
CA CYS A 59 9.03 5.67 -0.74
C CYS A 59 10.47 5.14 -0.71
N LYS A 60 10.73 4.06 0.04
CA LYS A 60 12.05 3.43 0.15
C LYS A 60 12.33 2.41 -0.96
N LEU A 61 11.30 2.04 -1.75
CA LEU A 61 11.33 1.11 -2.88
C LEU A 61 11.21 1.87 -4.21
#